data_AF-A0A9P4WQK5-F1
#
_entry.id   AF-A0A9P4WQK5-F1
#
_cell.length_a   1.000
_cell.length_b   1.000
_cell.length_c   1.000
_cell.angle_alpha   90.00
_cell.angle_beta   90.00
_cell.angle_gamma   90.00
#
_symmetry.space_group_name_H-M   'P 1'
#
loop_
_entity.id
_entity.type
_entity.pdbx_description
1 polymer ?
#
loop_
_entity_poly.entity_id
_entity_poly.type
_entity_poly.pdbx_seq_one_letter_code
_entity_poly.pdbx_strand_id
1 'polypeptide(L)'
;MLPLPELPLLPLRVLKPLTLFLWTAKGLLPSSDTASAFLACAPFVSSVSAAPTPTGYSLTFKNLQAENNTLGYMGFTLFDTYDTDLCVSKCNKTYGCIAFNIAFERSPFKDPSPKGGA
;
A
#
# COMPACT_ATOMS: atom_id res chain seq x y z
N MET A 1 46.38 -0.13 -12.98
CA MET A 1 45.05 -0.65 -13.37
C MET A 1 44.95 -2.06 -12.80
N LEU A 2 44.30 -2.20 -11.65
CA LEU A 2 43.92 -3.51 -11.10
C LEU A 2 42.47 -3.78 -11.53
N PRO A 3 42.14 -4.98 -12.04
CA PRO A 3 40.81 -5.31 -12.50
C PRO A 3 39.83 -5.40 -11.31
N LEU A 4 38.69 -4.71 -11.44
CA LEU A 4 37.54 -4.88 -10.56
C LEU A 4 36.94 -6.28 -10.78
N PRO A 5 36.67 -7.08 -9.75
CA PRO A 5 35.96 -8.34 -9.91
C PRO A 5 34.50 -8.08 -10.30
N GLU A 6 34.10 -8.65 -11.43
CA GLU A 6 32.71 -8.76 -11.86
C GLU A 6 31.94 -9.61 -10.84
N LEU A 7 31.05 -8.96 -10.07
CA LEU A 7 30.02 -9.66 -9.32
C LEU A 7 28.94 -10.12 -10.31
N PRO A 8 28.59 -11.42 -10.33
CA PRO A 8 27.62 -11.96 -11.25
C PRO A 8 26.26 -11.31 -11.04
N LEU A 9 25.68 -10.86 -12.15
CA LEU A 9 24.31 -10.37 -12.27
C LEU A 9 23.32 -11.45 -11.80
N LEU A 10 22.97 -11.42 -10.52
CA LEU A 10 21.74 -12.01 -10.04
C LEU A 10 20.59 -11.12 -10.52
N PRO A 11 19.60 -11.65 -11.26
CA PRO A 11 18.45 -10.85 -11.66
C PRO A 11 17.72 -10.42 -10.38
N LEU A 12 17.67 -9.11 -10.14
CA LEU A 12 16.81 -8.51 -9.13
C LEU A 12 15.36 -8.75 -9.55
N ARG A 13 14.81 -9.92 -9.23
CA ARG A 13 13.38 -10.21 -9.37
C ARG A 13 12.67 -9.53 -8.21
N VAL A 14 12.44 -8.24 -8.32
CA VAL A 14 11.48 -7.52 -7.48
C VAL A 14 10.10 -7.98 -7.89
N LEU A 15 9.36 -8.52 -6.92
CA LEU A 15 8.19 -9.33 -7.15
C LEU A 15 6.98 -8.68 -6.41
N LYS A 16 6.10 -8.06 -7.21
CA LYS A 16 4.64 -7.72 -7.18
C LYS A 16 3.88 -7.37 -5.89
N PRO A 17 3.65 -6.07 -5.60
CA PRO A 17 2.65 -5.61 -4.66
C PRO A 17 1.26 -5.46 -5.29
N LEU A 18 0.26 -6.02 -4.64
CA LEU A 18 -1.12 -5.53 -4.70
C LEU A 18 -1.15 -4.22 -3.89
N THR A 19 -1.39 -3.06 -4.51
CA THR A 19 -1.54 -1.83 -3.71
C THR A 19 -2.96 -1.80 -3.19
N LEU A 20 -3.14 -1.87 -1.88
CA LEU A 20 -4.47 -1.84 -1.25
C LEU A 20 -4.72 -0.45 -0.71
N PHE A 21 -5.63 0.26 -1.36
CA PHE A 21 -6.06 1.59 -0.94
C PHE A 21 -7.24 1.45 0.02
N LEU A 22 -7.17 2.07 1.19
CA LEU A 22 -8.36 2.36 1.97
C LEU A 22 -8.96 3.67 1.46
N TRP A 23 -10.21 3.61 0.99
CA TRP A 23 -10.98 4.81 0.77
C TRP A 23 -11.40 5.35 2.13
N THR A 24 -11.12 6.63 2.36
CA THR A 24 -11.58 7.36 3.55
C THR A 24 -13.09 7.54 3.50
N ALA A 25 -13.85 6.52 3.89
CA ALA A 25 -15.30 6.65 4.11
C ALA A 25 -15.85 5.93 5.35
N LYS A 26 -15.07 5.12 6.07
CA LYS A 26 -15.53 4.56 7.35
C LYS A 26 -14.50 4.67 8.46
N GLY A 27 -14.85 5.47 9.48
CA GLY A 27 -14.29 5.42 10.83
C GLY A 27 -13.19 6.45 11.16
N LEU A 28 -12.30 6.78 10.24
CA LEU A 28 -11.15 7.66 10.51
C LEU A 28 -11.10 8.79 9.47
N LEU A 29 -11.44 10.01 9.89
CA LEU A 29 -11.44 11.19 9.03
C LEU A 29 -10.61 12.32 9.65
N PRO A 30 -9.84 13.07 8.85
CA PRO A 30 -9.19 14.28 9.32
C PRO A 30 -10.23 15.35 9.71
N SER A 31 -9.83 16.30 10.55
CA SER A 31 -10.70 17.39 11.04
C SER A 31 -11.16 18.36 9.94
N SER A 32 -10.49 18.37 8.79
CA SER A 32 -10.83 19.16 7.61
C SER A 32 -10.47 18.39 6.34
N ASP A 33 -11.26 18.56 5.27
CA ASP A 33 -10.96 17.98 3.97
C ASP A 33 -9.90 18.80 3.21
N THR A 34 -8.67 18.77 3.71
CA THR A 34 -7.50 19.34 3.04
C THR A 34 -6.39 18.32 2.97
N ALA A 35 -5.48 18.47 2.00
CA ALA A 35 -4.33 17.59 1.87
C ALA A 35 -3.45 17.62 3.15
N SER A 36 -3.25 18.81 3.72
CA SER A 36 -2.45 18.98 4.94
C SER A 36 -3.09 18.30 6.15
N ALA A 37 -4.40 18.45 6.35
CA ALA A 37 -5.11 17.81 7.45
C ALA A 37 -5.14 16.27 7.32
N PHE A 38 -5.24 15.75 6.09
CA PHE A 38 -5.12 14.32 5.82
C PHE A 38 -3.73 13.78 6.22
N LEU A 39 -2.66 14.45 5.79
CA LEU A 39 -1.29 14.04 6.12
C LEU A 39 -0.98 14.15 7.62
N ALA A 40 -1.62 15.08 8.33
CA ALA A 40 -1.45 15.30 9.76
C ALA A 40 -2.43 14.47 10.64
N CYS A 41 -3.24 13.59 10.05
CA CYS A 41 -4.27 12.85 10.76
C CYS A 41 -3.66 11.81 11.73
N ALA A 42 -3.60 12.14 13.02
CA ALA A 42 -3.04 11.27 14.06
C ALA A 42 -3.66 9.85 14.13
N PRO A 43 -4.98 9.66 13.90
CA PRO A 43 -5.56 8.32 13.86
C PRO A 43 -5.00 7.43 12.74
N PHE A 44 -4.59 7.98 11.60
CA PHE A 44 -3.93 7.21 10.54
C PHE A 44 -2.55 6.73 11.00
N VAL A 45 -1.73 7.65 11.53
CA VAL A 45 -0.40 7.31 12.06
C VAL A 45 -0.48 6.24 13.14
N SER A 46 -1.47 6.34 14.02
CA SER A 46 -1.71 5.36 15.09
C SER A 46 -2.06 3.98 14.53
N SER A 47 -2.95 3.92 13.53
CA SER A 47 -3.37 2.68 12.89
C SER A 47 -2.20 2.00 12.17
N VAL A 48 -1.44 2.76 11.39
CA VAL A 48 -0.25 2.25 10.69
C VAL A 48 0.77 1.77 11.72
N SER A 49 1.08 2.57 12.74
CA SER A 49 2.10 2.22 13.74
C SER A 49 1.76 0.97 14.55
N ALA A 50 0.48 0.76 14.87
CA ALA A 50 0.00 -0.41 15.61
C ALA A 50 -0.11 -1.70 14.75
N ALA A 51 -0.16 -1.57 13.42
CA ALA A 51 -0.38 -2.71 12.54
C ALA A 51 0.74 -3.76 12.65
N PRO A 52 0.41 -5.04 12.89
CA PRO A 52 1.41 -6.11 12.99
C PRO A 52 1.96 -6.47 11.61
N THR A 53 3.12 -7.14 11.59
CA THR A 53 3.58 -7.81 10.36
C THR A 53 2.95 -9.20 10.30
N PRO A 54 2.20 -9.54 9.25
CA PRO A 54 1.55 -10.85 9.16
C PRO A 54 2.55 -12.01 9.10
N THR A 55 2.13 -13.16 9.62
CA THR A 55 2.92 -14.40 9.55
C THR A 55 3.22 -14.79 8.11
N GLY A 56 4.49 -15.07 7.80
CA GLY A 56 4.95 -15.43 6.47
C GLY A 56 5.25 -14.25 5.55
N TYR A 57 5.11 -13.01 6.04
CA TYR A 57 5.47 -11.78 5.33
C TYR A 57 6.60 -11.05 6.07
N SER A 58 7.39 -10.29 5.31
CA SER A 58 8.44 -9.42 5.86
C SER A 58 8.07 -7.97 5.65
N LEU A 59 8.16 -7.16 6.70
CA LEU A 59 7.95 -5.72 6.62
C LEU A 59 9.11 -5.07 5.86
N THR A 60 8.81 -4.36 4.77
CA THR A 60 9.83 -3.62 4.00
C THR A 60 9.91 -2.15 4.44
N PHE A 61 8.76 -1.50 4.58
CA PHE A 61 8.63 -0.13 5.06
C PHE A 61 7.31 0.03 5.81
N LYS A 62 7.25 1.04 6.67
CA LYS A 62 6.08 1.36 7.49
C LYS A 62 6.00 2.86 7.69
N ASN A 63 4.78 3.39 7.71
CA ASN A 63 4.52 4.80 8.00
C ASN A 63 5.28 5.77 7.07
N LEU A 64 5.22 5.51 5.76
CA LEU A 64 5.74 6.41 4.72
C LEU A 64 4.58 7.09 3.99
N GLN A 65 4.84 8.29 3.48
CA GLN A 65 3.95 9.00 2.53
C GLN A 65 4.23 8.52 1.10
N ALA A 66 4.40 7.21 0.93
CA ALA A 66 4.77 6.58 -0.34
C ALA A 66 4.38 5.11 -0.36
N GLU A 67 4.16 4.60 -1.55
CA GLU A 67 3.92 3.18 -1.81
C GLU A 67 4.80 2.71 -2.96
N ASN A 68 5.11 1.41 -2.95
CA ASN A 68 5.87 0.82 -4.04
C ASN A 68 4.94 0.52 -5.23
N ASN A 69 5.22 1.12 -6.38
CA ASN A 69 4.61 0.75 -7.65
C ASN A 69 5.68 0.09 -8.54
N THR A 70 5.56 -1.22 -8.77
CA THR A 70 6.55 -2.00 -9.51
C THR A 70 5.89 -2.89 -10.56
N LEU A 71 6.71 -3.53 -11.38
CA LEU A 71 6.27 -4.43 -12.43
C LEU A 71 5.40 -5.56 -11.88
N GLY A 72 4.23 -5.73 -12.47
CA GLY A 72 3.22 -6.70 -12.04
C GLY A 72 2.29 -6.20 -10.93
N TYR A 73 2.11 -4.87 -10.83
CA TYR A 73 0.97 -4.27 -10.14
C TYR A 73 -0.36 -4.90 -10.58
N MET A 74 -1.17 -5.32 -9.62
CA MET A 74 -2.41 -6.07 -9.86
C MET A 74 -3.68 -5.24 -9.59
N GLY A 75 -3.54 -3.92 -9.48
CA GLY A 75 -4.63 -3.04 -9.09
C GLY A 75 -4.77 -2.94 -7.58
N PHE A 76 -5.97 -2.56 -7.16
CA PHE A 76 -6.29 -2.26 -5.77
C PHE A 76 -7.61 -2.83 -5.32
N THR A 77 -7.80 -2.87 -4.01
CA THR A 77 -9.07 -3.21 -3.38
C THR A 77 -9.30 -2.25 -2.22
N LEU A 78 -10.53 -1.76 -2.11
CA LEU A 78 -10.93 -0.87 -1.05
C LEU A 78 -11.37 -1.65 0.19
N PHE A 79 -10.92 -1.19 1.35
CA PHE A 79 -11.33 -1.70 2.66
C PHE A 79 -11.82 -0.58 3.55
N ASP A 80 -12.63 -0.96 4.55
CA ASP A 80 -13.11 -0.04 5.58
C ASP A 80 -12.15 0.07 6.78
N THR A 81 -11.20 -0.86 6.92
CA THR A 81 -10.32 -0.97 8.09
C THR A 81 -8.88 -1.27 7.70
N TYR A 82 -7.93 -0.73 8.48
CA TYR A 82 -6.50 -0.96 8.28
C TYR A 82 -6.12 -2.31 8.91
N ASP A 83 -6.30 -3.40 8.16
CA ASP A 83 -6.13 -4.78 8.63
C ASP A 83 -5.13 -5.54 7.75
N THR A 84 -3.97 -5.86 8.33
CA THR A 84 -2.89 -6.56 7.65
C THR A 84 -3.19 -8.02 7.35
N ASP A 85 -4.00 -8.69 8.16
CA ASP A 85 -4.36 -10.10 7.97
C ASP A 85 -5.39 -10.26 6.86
N LEU A 86 -6.31 -9.31 6.75
CA LEU A 86 -7.25 -9.22 5.63
C LEU A 86 -6.50 -9.06 4.29
N CYS A 87 -5.45 -8.23 4.28
CA CYS A 87 -4.58 -8.03 3.11
C CYS A 87 -3.86 -9.32 2.72
N VAL A 88 -3.30 -10.04 3.69
CA VAL A 88 -2.67 -11.34 3.43
C VAL A 88 -3.66 -12.36 2.91
N SER A 89 -4.86 -12.45 3.49
CA SER A 89 -5.90 -13.37 3.03
C SER A 89 -6.25 -13.13 1.55
N LYS A 90 -6.27 -11.87 1.12
CA LYS A 90 -6.52 -11.48 -0.27
C LYS A 90 -5.33 -11.76 -1.17
N CYS A 91 -4.12 -11.44 -0.73
CA CYS A 91 -2.90 -11.72 -1.49
C CYS A 91 -2.74 -13.23 -1.72
N ASN A 92 -2.91 -14.05 -0.67
CA ASN A 92 -2.78 -15.50 -0.75
C ASN A 92 -3.82 -16.15 -1.70
N LYS A 93 -4.97 -15.51 -1.93
CA LYS A 93 -6.01 -15.97 -2.87
C LYS A 93 -5.81 -15.45 -4.29
N THR A 94 -4.94 -14.47 -4.47
CA THR A 94 -4.67 -13.86 -5.78
C THR A 94 -3.45 -14.53 -6.39
N TYR A 95 -3.65 -15.26 -7.49
CA TYR A 95 -2.56 -15.95 -8.17
C TYR A 95 -1.43 -14.97 -8.55
N GLY A 96 -0.23 -15.25 -8.04
CA GLY A 96 0.96 -14.46 -8.30
C GLY A 96 1.10 -13.20 -7.46
N CYS A 97 0.24 -12.94 -6.47
CA CYS A 97 0.49 -11.91 -5.47
C CYS A 97 1.58 -12.37 -4.52
N ILE A 98 2.59 -11.53 -4.30
CA ILE A 98 3.76 -11.86 -3.46
C ILE A 98 4.18 -10.70 -2.54
N ALA A 99 3.53 -9.56 -2.66
CA ALA A 99 3.62 -8.44 -1.75
C ALA A 99 2.31 -7.65 -1.80
N PHE A 100 2.15 -6.69 -0.89
CA PHE A 100 1.10 -5.67 -0.98
C PHE A 100 1.53 -4.41 -0.24
N ASN A 101 0.91 -3.29 -0.61
CA ASN A 101 0.95 -2.06 0.19
C ASN A 101 -0.40 -1.90 0.90
N ILE A 102 -0.42 -1.25 2.07
CA ILE A 102 -1.65 -0.81 2.72
C ILE A 102 -1.50 0.67 3.01
N ALA A 103 -2.35 1.48 2.38
CA ALA A 103 -2.36 2.92 2.59
C ALA A 103 -3.76 3.47 2.80
N PHE A 104 -3.83 4.61 3.47
CA PHE A 104 -4.99 5.48 3.40
C PHE A 104 -4.84 6.35 2.14
N GLU A 105 -5.91 6.47 1.37
CA GLU A 105 -5.96 7.36 0.21
C GLU A 105 -7.09 8.38 0.36
N ARG A 106 -6.87 9.59 -0.18
CA ARG A 106 -7.91 10.60 -0.32
C ARG A 106 -8.70 10.31 -1.58
N SER A 107 -10.01 10.28 -1.42
CA SER A 107 -10.91 10.27 -2.56
C SER A 107 -11.08 11.66 -3.18
N PRO A 108 -11.07 11.79 -4.51
CA PRO A 108 -11.52 12.99 -5.16
C PRO A 108 -13.06 13.10 -5.08
N PHE A 109 -13.56 14.30 -4.73
CA PHE A 109 -15.01 14.59 -4.71
C PHE A 109 -15.69 14.41 -6.07
N LYS A 110 -14.93 14.60 -7.17
CA LYS A 110 -15.39 14.34 -8.52
C LYS A 110 -14.60 13.20 -9.10
N ASP A 111 -15.34 12.23 -9.59
CA ASP A 111 -14.80 11.14 -10.34
C ASP A 111 -14.38 11.62 -11.75
N PRO A 112 -13.09 11.48 -12.12
CA PRO A 112 -12.63 11.86 -13.45
C PRO A 112 -13.02 10.84 -14.55
N SER A 113 -13.58 9.69 -14.17
CA SER A 113 -13.94 8.63 -15.11
C SER A 113 -15.19 9.00 -15.90
N PRO A 114 -15.20 8.88 -17.24
CA PRO A 114 -16.35 9.20 -18.07
C PRO A 114 -17.58 8.29 -17.81
N LYS A 115 -17.43 7.24 -17.01
CA LYS A 115 -18.50 6.32 -16.60
C LYS A 115 -18.88 6.38 -15.13
N GLY A 116 -18.19 7.18 -14.31
CA GLY A 116 -18.28 7.08 -12.85
C GLY A 116 -17.65 5.77 -12.35
N GLY A 117 -16.35 5.77 -12.04
CA GLY A 117 -15.70 4.81 -11.17
C GLY A 117 -15.32 5.38 -9.78
N ALA A 118 -16.26 5.28 -8.84
CA ALA A 118 -16.11 4.68 -7.50
C ALA A 118 -17.51 4.49 -6.89
#